data_AF-A0A1C6BTK6-F1
#
_entry.id   AF-A0A1C6BTK6-F1
#
_cell.length_a   1.000
_cell.length_b   1.000
_cell.length_c   1.000
_cell.angle_alpha   90.00
_cell.angle_beta   90.00
_cell.angle_gamma   90.00
#
_symmetry.space_group_name_H-M   'P 1'
#
loop_
_entity.id
_entity.type
_entity.pdbx_description
1 polymer ?
#
loop_
_entity_poly.entity_id
_entity_poly.type
_entity_poly.pdbx_seq_one_letter_code
_entity_poly.pdbx_strand_id
1 'polypeptide(L)'
;MARDSIMDHGFHSHSYHKHFEDYVERVQIDSRGTKKIIRTYIGNYYRNNLTKRLSLGIKAGYLALYLLTVVLFLKAGTAPVMSNTKWYVVLPEFLNLLVLLWLLKTMIYYATAGKALTVGEYRYTSRSLLHTTLAAAISFGATLMGILVSARAVPGGRNMKDIRICAAEILICGICMLAVYVTEKRIKYQQQSEAVEVHEDDSYM
;
A
#
# COMPACT_ATOMS: atom_id res chain seq x y z
N MET A 1 -4.46 -36.66 26.40
CA MET A 1 -5.30 -36.64 25.18
C MET A 1 -5.98 -35.28 25.09
N ALA A 2 -5.38 -34.34 24.35
CA ALA A 2 -6.07 -33.11 24.00
C ALA A 2 -7.14 -33.44 22.95
N ARG A 3 -8.38 -33.00 23.19
CA ARG A 3 -9.52 -33.27 22.31
C ARG A 3 -9.62 -32.11 21.33
N ASP A 4 -9.07 -32.28 20.13
CA ASP A 4 -9.20 -31.31 19.05
C ASP A 4 -10.66 -31.28 18.57
N SER A 5 -11.35 -30.16 18.84
CA SER A 5 -12.69 -29.89 18.30
C SER A 5 -12.59 -28.80 17.23
N ILE A 6 -13.03 -29.10 16.01
CA ILE A 6 -13.24 -28.10 14.96
C ILE A 6 -14.38 -27.19 15.43
N MET A 7 -14.14 -25.88 15.52
CA MET A 7 -15.18 -24.92 15.88
C MET A 7 -16.19 -24.76 14.73
N ASP A 8 -17.47 -24.77 15.08
CA ASP A 8 -18.52 -24.20 14.24
C ASP A 8 -18.40 -22.66 14.31
N HIS A 9 -18.46 -21.98 13.16
CA HIS A 9 -18.09 -20.58 13.04
C HIS A 9 -19.04 -19.68 13.84
N GLY A 10 -18.62 -19.25 15.04
CA GLY A 10 -19.33 -18.25 15.83
C GLY A 10 -19.48 -16.91 15.09
N PHE A 11 -20.36 -16.03 15.60
CA PHE A 11 -20.62 -14.70 15.06
C PHE A 11 -19.33 -13.85 14.99
N HIS A 12 -18.68 -13.84 13.83
CA HIS A 12 -17.56 -12.96 13.53
C HIS A 12 -17.95 -11.91 12.48
N SER A 13 -17.30 -10.74 12.53
CA SER A 13 -17.59 -9.68 11.56
C SER A 13 -17.10 -10.07 10.16
N HIS A 14 -17.72 -9.51 9.12
CA HIS A 14 -17.28 -9.75 7.73
C HIS A 14 -15.80 -9.41 7.50
N SER A 15 -15.27 -8.40 8.20
CA SER A 15 -13.84 -8.06 8.15
C SER A 15 -12.93 -9.13 8.75
N TYR A 16 -13.41 -9.86 9.76
CA TYR A 16 -12.68 -10.95 10.39
C TYR A 16 -12.53 -12.14 9.44
N HIS A 17 -13.64 -12.59 8.83
CA HIS A 17 -13.60 -13.69 7.85
C HIS A 17 -12.73 -13.37 6.63
N LYS A 18 -12.70 -12.10 6.19
CA LYS A 18 -11.83 -11.67 5.09
C LYS A 18 -10.34 -11.64 5.46
N HIS A 19 -10.00 -11.39 6.73
CA HIS A 19 -8.61 -11.38 7.18
C HIS A 19 -8.09 -12.81 7.38
N PHE A 20 -8.93 -13.70 7.92
CA PHE A 20 -8.63 -15.11 8.14
C PHE A 20 -9.12 -16.01 6.99
N GLU A 21 -9.22 -15.46 5.78
CA GLU A 21 -9.53 -16.22 4.57
C GLU A 21 -8.46 -17.32 4.41
N ASP A 22 -8.89 -18.58 4.27
CA ASP A 22 -8.07 -19.79 4.24
C ASP A 22 -7.24 -20.10 5.51
N TYR A 23 -7.66 -19.63 6.68
CA TYR A 23 -7.13 -20.12 7.96
C TYR A 23 -8.05 -21.18 8.57
N VAL A 24 -7.45 -22.27 9.08
CA VAL A 24 -8.14 -23.22 9.97
C VAL A 24 -7.86 -22.82 11.40
N GLU A 25 -8.91 -22.68 12.19
CA GLU A 25 -8.82 -22.43 13.63
C GLU A 25 -8.91 -23.76 14.40
N ARG A 26 -7.91 -24.06 15.22
CA ARG A 26 -7.90 -25.18 16.17
C ARG A 26 -7.85 -24.64 17.59
N VAL A 27 -8.61 -25.25 18.49
CA VAL A 27 -8.57 -24.88 19.92
C VAL A 27 -7.68 -25.88 20.64
N GLN A 28 -6.50 -25.42 21.05
CA GLN A 28 -5.66 -26.20 21.96
C GLN A 28 -6.05 -25.82 23.39
N ILE A 29 -6.38 -26.82 24.20
CA ILE A 29 -6.59 -26.65 25.64
C ILE A 29 -5.27 -26.98 26.32
N ASP A 30 -4.65 -25.98 26.95
CA ASP A 30 -3.44 -26.18 27.75
C ASP A 30 -3.74 -27.10 28.94
N SER A 31 -2.71 -27.73 29.50
CA SER A 31 -2.68 -28.51 30.75
C SER A 31 -3.42 -27.86 31.93
N ARG A 32 -3.57 -26.52 31.91
CA ARG A 32 -4.29 -25.73 32.92
C ARG A 32 -5.76 -25.43 32.57
N GLY A 33 -6.30 -26.03 31.51
CA GLY A 33 -7.69 -25.82 31.05
C GLY A 33 -7.92 -24.51 30.29
N THR A 34 -6.86 -23.76 29.96
CA THR A 34 -6.98 -22.49 29.21
C THR A 34 -7.11 -22.79 27.71
N LYS A 35 -8.14 -22.23 27.07
CA LYS A 35 -8.36 -22.37 25.62
C LYS A 35 -7.46 -21.38 24.86
N LYS A 36 -6.60 -21.89 23.98
CA LYS A 36 -5.81 -21.10 23.04
C LYS A 36 -6.26 -21.43 21.61
N ILE A 37 -6.68 -20.40 20.87
CA ILE A 37 -7.03 -20.56 19.45
C ILE A 37 -5.75 -20.45 18.62
N ILE A 38 -5.35 -21.56 18.01
CA ILE A 38 -4.25 -21.63 17.05
C ILE A 38 -4.86 -21.50 15.65
N ARG A 39 -4.29 -20.62 14.83
CA ARG A 39 -4.76 -20.39 13.46
C ARG A 39 -3.65 -20.78 12.50
N THR A 40 -3.93 -21.74 11.63
CA THR A 40 -2.97 -22.22 10.64
C THR A 40 -3.49 -21.90 9.25
N TYR A 41 -2.70 -21.18 8.45
CA TYR A 41 -3.05 -20.87 7.07
C TYR A 41 -2.93 -22.14 6.21
N ILE A 42 -4.03 -22.54 5.58
CA ILE A 42 -4.11 -23.69 4.66
C ILE A 42 -4.27 -23.27 3.19
N GLY A 43 -4.31 -21.96 2.93
CA GLY A 43 -4.51 -21.41 1.60
C GLY A 43 -3.26 -21.40 0.74
N ASN A 44 -3.43 -20.97 -0.51
CA ASN A 44 -2.33 -20.80 -1.44
C ASN A 44 -1.58 -19.49 -1.16
N TYR A 45 -0.25 -19.55 -1.13
CA TYR A 45 0.58 -18.35 -1.00
C TYR A 45 0.81 -17.67 -2.35
N TYR A 46 0.94 -16.35 -2.33
CA TYR A 46 1.45 -15.57 -3.45
C TYR A 46 2.94 -15.34 -3.27
N ARG A 47 3.74 -15.81 -4.24
CA ARG A 47 5.18 -15.57 -4.29
C ARG A 47 5.55 -14.86 -5.60
N ASN A 48 6.50 -13.94 -5.51
CA ASN A 48 7.17 -13.41 -6.68
C ASN A 48 8.50 -14.15 -6.92
N ASN A 49 8.88 -14.28 -8.19
CA ASN A 49 10.15 -14.93 -8.58
C ASN A 49 11.35 -13.97 -8.52
N LEU A 50 11.25 -12.91 -7.74
CA LEU A 50 12.33 -11.93 -7.59
C LEU A 50 13.43 -12.49 -6.70
N THR A 51 14.68 -12.17 -7.05
CA THR A 51 15.81 -12.43 -6.15
C THR A 51 15.69 -11.54 -4.90
N LYS A 52 16.22 -12.00 -3.76
CA LYS A 52 16.16 -11.22 -2.50
C LYS A 52 16.74 -9.81 -2.68
N ARG A 53 17.86 -9.69 -3.39
CA ARG A 53 18.51 -8.41 -3.70
C ARG A 53 17.64 -7.49 -4.55
N LEU A 54 17.00 -8.03 -5.59
CA LEU A 54 16.10 -7.26 -6.45
C LEU A 54 14.84 -6.82 -5.71
N SER A 55 14.24 -7.69 -4.89
CA SER A 55 13.10 -7.34 -4.05
C SER A 55 13.44 -6.23 -3.06
N LEU A 56 14.61 -6.31 -2.40
CA LEU A 56 15.08 -5.25 -1.50
C LEU A 56 15.32 -3.94 -2.26
N GLY A 57 15.94 -4.00 -3.44
CA GLY A 57 16.17 -2.84 -4.29
C GLY A 57 14.88 -2.16 -4.73
N ILE A 58 13.85 -2.92 -5.12
CA ILE A 58 12.53 -2.39 -5.48
C ILE A 58 11.87 -1.72 -4.26
N LYS A 59 11.86 -2.37 -3.09
CA LYS A 59 11.34 -1.80 -1.85
C LYS A 59 12.01 -0.47 -1.49
N ALA A 60 13.34 -0.44 -1.55
CA ALA A 60 14.12 0.77 -1.30
C ALA A 60 13.83 1.87 -2.34
N GLY A 61 13.73 1.50 -3.61
CA GLY A 61 13.39 2.42 -4.71
C GLY A 61 12.00 3.04 -4.54
N TYR A 62 11.01 2.24 -4.14
CA TYR A 62 9.66 2.75 -3.84
C TYR A 62 9.65 3.72 -2.68
N LEU A 63 10.38 3.40 -1.61
CA LEU A 63 10.51 4.30 -0.46
C LEU A 63 11.19 5.62 -0.86
N ALA A 64 12.25 5.56 -1.66
CA ALA A 64 12.94 6.76 -2.15
C ALA A 64 12.02 7.63 -3.03
N LEU A 65 11.28 7.03 -3.96
CA LEU A 65 10.30 7.74 -4.80
C LEU A 65 9.16 8.36 -3.98
N TYR A 66 8.70 7.65 -2.96
CA TYR A 66 7.70 8.16 -2.02
C TYR A 66 8.22 9.38 -1.25
N LEU A 67 9.41 9.28 -0.65
CA LEU A 67 10.02 10.39 0.10
C LEU A 67 10.25 11.61 -0.79
N LEU A 68 10.76 11.41 -2.01
CA LEU A 68 10.92 12.47 -2.99
C LEU A 68 9.58 13.15 -3.30
N THR A 69 8.52 12.36 -3.50
CA THR A 69 7.16 12.86 -3.75
C THR A 69 6.65 13.70 -2.58
N VAL A 70 6.84 13.25 -1.34
CA VAL A 70 6.42 13.99 -0.14
C VAL A 70 7.17 15.33 -0.04
N VAL A 71 8.49 15.33 -0.25
CA VAL A 71 9.30 16.56 -0.18
C VAL A 71 8.87 17.57 -1.25
N LEU A 72 8.71 17.12 -2.50
CA LEU A 72 8.30 18.00 -3.60
C LEU A 72 6.85 18.48 -3.42
N PHE A 73 5.94 17.63 -2.97
CA PHE A 73 4.56 18.01 -2.69
C PHE A 73 4.46 19.08 -1.59
N LEU A 74 5.16 18.88 -0.46
CA LEU A 74 5.18 19.86 0.62
C LEU A 74 5.81 21.18 0.19
N LYS A 75 6.90 21.12 -0.60
CA LYS A 75 7.55 22.31 -1.15
C LYS A 75 6.61 23.09 -2.08
N ALA A 76 5.93 22.41 -2.99
CA ALA A 76 4.97 23.03 -3.90
C ALA A 76 3.73 23.59 -3.17
N GLY A 77 3.19 22.84 -2.21
CA GLY A 77 1.99 23.24 -1.45
C GLY A 77 2.23 24.38 -0.46
N THR A 78 3.44 24.51 0.09
CA THR A 78 3.80 25.59 1.03
C THR A 78 4.41 26.82 0.34
N ALA A 79 4.63 26.77 -0.98
CA ALA A 79 5.15 27.90 -1.72
C ALA A 79 4.17 29.09 -1.66
N PRO A 80 4.65 30.34 -1.47
CA PRO A 80 3.81 31.52 -1.41
C PRO A 80 3.36 31.97 -2.80
N VAL A 81 2.57 31.13 -3.49
CA VAL A 81 2.07 31.36 -4.85
C VAL A 81 0.55 31.54 -4.87
N MET A 82 0.06 32.41 -5.75
CA MET A 82 -1.39 32.70 -5.87
C MET A 82 -2.23 31.50 -6.30
N SER A 83 -1.63 30.45 -6.87
CA SER A 83 -2.31 29.20 -7.20
C SER A 83 -2.83 28.49 -5.94
N ASN A 84 -2.06 28.53 -4.85
CA ASN A 84 -2.33 27.77 -3.62
C ASN A 84 -3.43 28.41 -2.75
N THR A 85 -3.98 29.55 -3.17
CA THR A 85 -5.17 30.15 -2.54
C THR A 85 -6.45 29.83 -3.30
N LYS A 86 -6.36 29.12 -4.44
CA LYS A 86 -7.53 28.80 -5.27
C LYS A 86 -8.14 27.49 -4.82
N TRP A 87 -9.45 27.51 -4.55
CA TRP A 87 -10.17 26.33 -4.05
C TRP A 87 -10.01 25.09 -4.94
N TYR A 88 -9.94 25.27 -6.27
CA TYR A 88 -9.76 24.19 -7.25
C TYR A 88 -8.32 23.63 -7.31
N VAL A 89 -7.36 24.25 -6.62
CA VAL A 89 -6.00 23.70 -6.39
C VAL A 89 -5.93 23.06 -5.01
N VAL A 90 -6.42 23.77 -3.99
CA VAL A 90 -6.39 23.34 -2.59
C VAL A 90 -7.17 22.04 -2.36
N LEU A 91 -8.32 21.87 -3.01
CA LEU A 91 -9.14 20.66 -2.84
C LEU A 91 -8.41 19.40 -3.38
N PRO A 92 -7.87 19.37 -4.60
CA PRO A 92 -6.98 18.29 -5.05
C PRO A 92 -5.73 18.09 -4.18
N GLU A 93 -5.11 19.16 -3.67
CA GLU A 93 -3.95 19.04 -2.75
C GLU A 93 -4.33 18.34 -1.45
N PHE A 94 -5.48 18.66 -0.88
CA PHE A 94 -6.00 17.95 0.29
C PHE A 94 -6.22 16.46 0.00
N LEU A 95 -6.77 16.12 -1.17
CA LEU A 95 -6.90 14.74 -1.59
C LEU A 95 -5.54 14.04 -1.76
N ASN A 96 -4.53 14.73 -2.31
CA ASN A 96 -3.17 14.20 -2.38
C ASN A 96 -2.64 13.83 -0.99
N LEU A 97 -2.85 14.68 0.02
CA LEU A 97 -2.42 14.40 1.38
C LEU A 97 -3.07 13.12 1.93
N LEU A 98 -4.39 12.96 1.77
CA LEU A 98 -5.09 11.75 2.20
C LEU A 98 -4.55 10.49 1.50
N VAL A 99 -4.32 10.57 0.19
CA VAL A 99 -3.77 9.46 -0.59
C VAL A 99 -2.33 9.15 -0.18
N LEU A 100 -1.50 10.16 0.10
CA LEU A 100 -0.12 9.97 0.56
C LEU A 100 -0.05 9.33 1.96
N LEU A 101 -0.97 9.67 2.86
CA LEU A 101 -1.08 9.03 4.18
C LEU A 101 -1.52 7.58 4.05
N TRP A 102 -2.48 7.29 3.17
CA TRP A 102 -2.89 5.92 2.87
C TRP A 102 -1.74 5.12 2.26
N LEU A 103 -1.01 5.73 1.33
CA LEU A 103 0.16 5.12 0.69
C LEU A 103 1.28 4.84 1.69
N LEU A 104 1.51 5.74 2.67
CA LEU A 104 2.47 5.51 3.75
C LEU A 104 2.16 4.22 4.52
N LYS A 105 0.88 4.06 4.91
CA LYS A 105 0.40 2.84 5.56
C LYS A 105 0.68 1.62 4.69
N THR A 106 0.33 1.66 3.42
CA THR A 106 0.58 0.54 2.47
C THR A 106 2.07 0.25 2.31
N MET A 107 2.93 1.28 2.27
CA MET A 107 4.39 1.12 2.18
C MET A 107 4.99 0.46 3.42
N ILE A 108 4.51 0.78 4.62
CA ILE A 108 4.94 0.13 5.86
C ILE A 108 4.64 -1.37 5.79
N TYR A 109 3.40 -1.74 5.43
CA TYR A 109 3.03 -3.16 5.27
C TYR A 109 3.84 -3.84 4.16
N TYR A 110 4.09 -3.17 3.04
CA TYR A 110 4.87 -3.72 1.93
C TYR A 110 6.35 -3.92 2.31
N ALA A 111 6.92 -3.02 3.12
CA ALA A 111 8.28 -3.12 3.61
C ALA A 111 8.45 -4.36 4.52
N THR A 112 7.52 -4.55 5.46
CA THR A 112 7.53 -5.69 6.39
C THR A 112 7.10 -7.01 5.76
N ALA A 113 6.45 -7.00 4.60
CA ALA A 113 5.95 -8.19 3.93
C ALA A 113 7.08 -9.16 3.55
N GLY A 114 6.89 -10.44 3.89
CA GLY A 114 7.80 -11.53 3.54
C GLY A 114 7.78 -11.90 2.04
N LYS A 115 8.56 -12.91 1.66
CA LYS A 115 8.61 -13.40 0.26
C LYS A 115 7.36 -14.19 -0.13
N ALA A 116 6.78 -14.92 0.84
CA ALA A 116 5.51 -15.62 0.72
C ALA A 116 4.44 -14.74 1.37
N LEU A 117 3.42 -14.37 0.62
CA LEU A 117 2.31 -13.55 1.09
C LEU A 117 1.05 -14.41 1.11
N THR A 118 0.30 -14.41 2.21
CA THR A 118 -1.05 -14.97 2.24
C THR A 118 -1.97 -14.19 1.29
N VAL A 119 -3.13 -14.74 0.93
CA VAL A 119 -4.14 -14.05 0.09
C VAL A 119 -4.50 -12.67 0.66
N GLY A 120 -4.68 -12.59 1.99
CA GLY A 120 -4.93 -11.34 2.69
C GLY A 120 -3.78 -10.34 2.53
N GLU A 121 -2.56 -10.74 2.88
CA GLU A 121 -1.38 -9.89 2.77
C GLU A 121 -1.15 -9.41 1.35
N TYR A 122 -1.31 -10.26 0.33
CA TYR A 122 -1.19 -9.87 -1.08
C TYR A 122 -2.20 -8.79 -1.48
N ARG A 123 -3.47 -8.92 -1.05
CA ARG A 123 -4.52 -7.93 -1.32
C ARG A 123 -4.24 -6.60 -0.61
N TYR A 124 -3.77 -6.64 0.64
CA TYR A 124 -3.51 -5.44 1.44
C TYR A 124 -2.16 -4.77 1.13
N THR A 125 -1.22 -5.46 0.49
CA THR A 125 0.10 -4.92 0.13
C THR A 125 0.19 -4.59 -1.36
N SER A 126 0.59 -5.53 -2.22
CA SER A 126 0.88 -5.31 -3.64
C SER A 126 -0.34 -4.77 -4.41
N ARG A 127 -1.53 -5.35 -4.19
CA ARG A 127 -2.74 -4.88 -4.88
C ARG A 127 -3.17 -3.50 -4.39
N SER A 128 -3.10 -3.25 -3.09
CA SER A 128 -3.34 -1.91 -2.53
C SER A 128 -2.35 -0.88 -3.07
N LEU A 129 -1.07 -1.25 -3.19
CA LEU A 129 0.00 -0.41 -3.70
C LEU A 129 -0.28 0.03 -5.14
N LEU A 130 -0.69 -0.90 -6.01
CA LEU A 130 -1.09 -0.59 -7.39
C LEU A 130 -2.23 0.44 -7.44
N HIS A 131 -3.32 0.21 -6.72
CA HIS A 131 -4.47 1.11 -6.75
C HIS A 131 -4.16 2.48 -6.14
N THR A 132 -3.43 2.52 -5.04
CA THR A 132 -3.11 3.76 -4.31
C THR A 132 -2.12 4.63 -5.08
N THR A 133 -1.09 4.04 -5.70
CA THR A 133 -0.13 4.77 -6.56
C THR A 133 -0.78 5.31 -7.83
N LEU A 134 -1.72 4.56 -8.43
CA LEU A 134 -2.50 5.06 -9.57
C LEU A 134 -3.44 6.21 -9.14
N ALA A 135 -4.14 6.07 -8.02
CA ALA A 135 -4.98 7.12 -7.47
C ALA A 135 -4.16 8.39 -7.15
N ALA A 136 -2.95 8.22 -6.58
CA ALA A 136 -2.03 9.32 -6.31
C ALA A 136 -1.63 10.05 -7.59
N ALA A 137 -1.23 9.30 -8.63
CA ALA A 137 -0.87 9.87 -9.92
C ALA A 137 -2.01 10.69 -10.56
N ILE A 138 -3.24 10.17 -10.52
CA ILE A 138 -4.43 10.88 -11.03
C ILE A 138 -4.69 12.15 -10.22
N SER A 139 -4.59 12.08 -8.89
CA SER A 139 -4.81 13.22 -7.99
C SER A 139 -3.76 14.33 -8.18
N PHE A 140 -2.48 13.96 -8.37
CA PHE A 140 -1.43 14.91 -8.75
C PHE A 140 -1.69 15.50 -10.13
N GLY A 141 -2.19 14.72 -11.09
CA GLY A 141 -2.62 15.21 -12.40
C GLY A 141 -3.74 16.25 -12.31
N ALA A 142 -4.76 16.02 -11.46
CA ALA A 142 -5.81 16.99 -11.20
C ALA A 142 -5.29 18.28 -10.57
N THR A 143 -4.36 18.16 -9.63
CA THR A 143 -3.68 19.30 -8.98
C THR A 143 -2.88 20.11 -9.99
N LEU A 144 -2.11 19.45 -10.86
CA LEU A 144 -1.37 20.07 -11.94
C LEU A 144 -2.29 20.85 -12.88
N MET A 145 -3.42 20.27 -13.27
CA MET A 145 -4.41 20.96 -14.10
C MET A 145 -4.96 22.21 -13.42
N GLY A 146 -5.24 22.15 -12.12
CA GLY A 146 -5.64 23.32 -11.33
C GLY A 146 -4.57 24.42 -11.34
N ILE A 147 -3.31 24.07 -11.13
CA ILE A 147 -2.19 25.02 -11.17
C ILE A 147 -2.06 25.65 -12.55
N LEU A 148 -2.15 24.87 -13.63
CA LEU A 148 -2.07 25.37 -15.01
C LEU A 148 -3.24 26.31 -15.37
N VAL A 149 -4.46 26.04 -14.88
CA VAL A 149 -5.60 26.93 -15.03
C VAL A 149 -5.34 28.25 -14.29
N SER A 150 -4.82 28.19 -13.06
CA SER A 150 -4.50 29.39 -12.29
C SER A 150 -3.41 30.24 -12.98
N ALA A 151 -2.45 29.60 -13.66
CA ALA A 151 -1.40 30.29 -14.40
C ALA A 151 -1.93 31.16 -15.54
N ARG A 152 -3.04 30.76 -16.19
CA ARG A 152 -3.67 31.54 -17.27
C ARG A 152 -4.35 32.81 -16.78
N ALA A 153 -4.72 32.86 -15.50
CA ALA A 153 -5.44 33.98 -14.90
C ALA A 153 -4.51 35.06 -14.30
N VAL A 154 -3.19 34.82 -14.25
CA VAL A 154 -2.22 35.72 -13.64
C VAL A 154 -1.52 36.56 -14.72
N PRO A 155 -1.55 37.91 -14.65
CA PRO A 155 -0.78 38.78 -15.54
C PRO A 155 0.73 38.47 -15.44
N GLY A 156 1.41 38.40 -16.58
CA GLY A 156 2.82 37.96 -16.67
C GLY A 156 3.77 38.75 -15.77
N GLY A 157 4.65 38.04 -15.03
CA GLY A 157 5.61 38.64 -14.10
C GLY A 157 6.36 37.60 -13.23
N ARG A 158 6.95 38.06 -12.11
CA ARG A 158 7.72 37.21 -11.14
C ARG A 158 6.92 36.00 -10.65
N ASN A 159 5.61 36.19 -10.42
CA ASN A 159 4.67 35.14 -10.01
C ASN A 159 4.57 33.97 -11.01
N MET A 160 4.85 34.19 -12.30
CA MET A 160 4.74 33.14 -13.33
C MET A 160 5.87 32.10 -13.23
N LYS A 161 7.07 32.50 -12.79
CA LYS A 161 8.20 31.58 -12.61
C LYS A 161 7.91 30.60 -11.47
N ASP A 162 7.42 31.11 -10.34
CA ASP A 162 7.14 30.32 -9.14
C ASP A 162 5.99 29.33 -9.38
N ILE A 163 4.93 29.76 -10.10
CA ILE A 163 3.83 28.88 -10.51
C ILE A 163 4.33 27.73 -11.41
N ARG A 164 5.25 28.01 -12.35
CA ARG A 164 5.84 26.97 -13.22
C ARG A 164 6.71 25.99 -12.45
N ILE A 165 7.46 26.46 -11.45
CA ILE A 165 8.25 25.59 -10.56
C ILE A 165 7.30 24.67 -9.79
N CYS A 166 6.24 25.20 -9.18
CA CYS A 166 5.25 24.39 -8.46
C CYS A 166 4.59 23.36 -9.40
N ALA A 167 4.23 23.75 -10.62
CA ALA A 167 3.68 22.83 -11.62
C ALA A 167 4.68 21.72 -11.98
N ALA A 168 5.96 22.04 -12.15
CA ALA A 168 7.00 21.04 -12.43
C ALA A 168 7.19 20.07 -11.25
N GLU A 169 7.18 20.56 -10.01
CA GLU A 169 7.30 19.73 -8.81
C GLU A 169 6.12 18.76 -8.68
N ILE A 170 4.88 19.23 -8.87
CA ILE A 170 3.69 18.38 -8.86
C ILE A 170 3.68 17.39 -10.03
N LEU A 171 4.18 17.78 -11.21
CA LEU A 171 4.34 16.86 -12.33
C LEU A 171 5.33 15.72 -11.99
N ILE A 172 6.46 16.05 -11.37
CA ILE A 172 7.44 15.06 -10.92
C ILE A 172 6.82 14.11 -9.89
N CYS A 173 6.03 14.61 -8.94
CA CYS A 173 5.26 13.78 -8.00
C CYS A 173 4.38 12.75 -8.72
N GLY A 174 3.61 13.19 -9.73
CA GLY A 174 2.78 12.30 -10.55
C GLY A 174 3.60 11.24 -11.29
N ILE A 175 4.74 11.63 -11.87
CA ILE A 175 5.65 10.70 -12.56
C ILE A 175 6.25 9.68 -11.59
N CYS A 176 6.68 10.09 -10.40
CA CYS A 176 7.18 9.18 -9.38
C CYS A 176 6.15 8.12 -9.00
N MET A 177 4.89 8.51 -8.78
CA MET A 177 3.81 7.58 -8.46
C MET A 177 3.48 6.64 -9.62
N LEU A 178 3.48 7.13 -10.86
CA LEU A 178 3.32 6.30 -12.06
C LEU A 178 4.47 5.31 -12.23
N ALA A 179 5.70 5.70 -11.91
CA ALA A 179 6.86 4.81 -11.97
C ALA A 179 6.70 3.63 -11.00
N VAL A 180 6.24 3.89 -9.77
CA VAL A 180 5.92 2.82 -8.81
C VAL A 180 4.80 1.93 -9.36
N TYR A 181 3.71 2.50 -9.86
CA TYR A 181 2.59 1.75 -10.44
C TYR A 181 3.03 0.83 -11.59
N VAL A 182 3.79 1.35 -12.56
CA VAL A 182 4.27 0.58 -13.72
C VAL A 182 5.24 -0.52 -13.29
N THR A 183 6.12 -0.23 -12.33
CA THR A 183 7.07 -1.21 -11.81
C THR A 183 6.35 -2.34 -11.10
N GLU A 184 5.41 -2.03 -10.20
CA GLU A 184 4.65 -3.04 -9.46
C GLU A 184 3.78 -3.87 -10.40
N LYS A 185 3.18 -3.25 -11.42
CA LYS A 185 2.33 -3.95 -12.40
C LYS A 185 3.11 -4.98 -13.22
N ARG A 186 4.43 -4.81 -13.37
CA ARG A 186 5.31 -5.76 -14.08
C ARG A 186 5.71 -6.95 -13.22
N ILE A 187 5.58 -6.87 -11.90
CA ILE A 187 5.93 -7.97 -11.00
C ILE A 187 4.83 -9.03 -11.09
N LYS A 188 5.20 -10.22 -11.59
CA LYS A 188 4.30 -11.37 -11.64
C LYS A 188 4.32 -12.10 -10.30
N TYR A 189 3.17 -12.13 -9.63
CA TYR A 189 2.94 -12.96 -8.45
C TYR A 189 2.31 -14.27 -8.91
N GLN A 190 2.96 -15.39 -8.60
CA GLN A 190 2.44 -16.72 -8.86
C GLN A 190 1.80 -17.28 -7.58
N GLN A 191 0.64 -17.90 -7.75
CA GLN A 191 -0.02 -18.64 -6.68
C GLN A 191 0.69 -19.98 -6.55
N GLN A 192 1.28 -20.25 -5.38
CA GLN A 192 1.94 -21.50 -5.07
C GLN A 192 1.15 -22.18 -3.95
N SER A 193 0.60 -23.36 -4.25
CA SER A 193 0.11 -24.28 -3.24
C SER A 193 1.33 -24.85 -2.53
N GLU A 194 1.60 -24.43 -1.31
CA GLU A 194 2.48 -25.22 -0.45
C GLU A 194 1.67 -26.46 -0.07
N ALA A 195 2.20 -27.65 -0.39
CA ALA A 195 1.67 -28.87 0.19
C ALA A 195 1.76 -28.67 1.70
N VAL A 196 0.62 -28.73 2.38
CA VAL A 196 0.59 -28.72 3.83
C VAL A 196 1.35 -29.98 4.26
N GLU A 197 2.64 -29.89 4.52
CA GLU A 197 3.28 -30.83 5.44
C GLU A 197 2.63 -30.54 6.78
N VAL A 198 1.55 -31.28 7.04
CA VAL A 198 1.06 -31.47 8.40
C VAL A 198 2.24 -32.10 9.10
N HIS A 199 3.02 -31.31 9.85
CA HIS A 199 4.00 -31.87 10.75
C HIS A 199 3.24 -32.83 11.67
N GLU A 200 3.47 -34.13 11.50
CA GLU A 200 2.94 -35.20 12.36
C GLU A 200 3.38 -35.04 13.84
N ASP A 201 4.29 -34.10 14.11
CA ASP A 201 4.90 -33.85 15.42
C ASP A 201 4.09 -32.97 16.37
N ASP A 202 2.94 -32.41 15.98
CA ASP A 202 2.00 -31.82 16.95
C ASP A 202 1.16 -32.90 17.68
N SER A 203 1.51 -34.18 17.54
CA SER A 203 0.90 -35.31 18.26
C SER A 203 1.58 -35.64 19.60
N TYR A 204 2.71 -35.04 19.94
CA TYR A 204 3.38 -35.25 21.22
C TYR A 204 4.11 -34.00 21.72
N MET A 205 3.45 -33.20 22.56
CA MET A 205 3.95 -32.64 23.85
C MET A 205 2.81 -31.99 24.61
#